data_AF-Q29HQ7-F1
#
_entry.id   AF-Q29HQ7-F1
#
_cell.length_a   1.000
_cell.length_b   1.000
_cell.length_c   1.000
_cell.angle_alpha   90.00
_cell.angle_beta   90.00
_cell.angle_gamma   90.00
#
_symmetry.space_group_name_H-M   'P 1'
#
loop_
_entity.id
_entity.type
_entity.pdbx_description
1 polymer ?
#
loop_
_entity_poly.entity_id
_entity_poly.type
_entity_poly.pdbx_seq_one_letter_code
_entity_poly.pdbx_strand_id
1 'polypeptide(L)'
;MAPGSVFQILRIAKGARPPVLTAFQRTLGNHQKTRSALPRALCTVRNYSSTASKEEPAPSAGDAENASLLSKLFPQTAPEMNKTEEQERKKREEEETKENERAWKRMKLGFAVFGGGGIVGGLWALYEFGKPDVDPNGLTIEDEFTHKPMVQQYFQRMWKSLHYYQKMIQEPSRDKLLPDPLQHPYVQPKYTLVLEMKDVLVHPDWTYQTGWRFKKRPGVDHFLSELAKEFEIVVFTAEQGMTVFPILDALDPHGYIMYRLVRDATHFVDGHHVKNLNNLNRDLRKVIVVDWDDNATKMHPDNTFGIARWNGNDDDTQLLDLVAFLKIIAQNDVEDVRETLHYYRQFEDPISQFRENQRKLAEQMQEEERIERAKAKPMVKQWTRNLLGR
;
A
#
# COMPACT_ATOMS: atom_id res chain seq x y z
N MET A 1 25.03 -21.32 1.59
CA MET A 1 25.12 -21.35 3.07
C MET A 1 24.01 -22.25 3.59
N ALA A 2 24.35 -23.17 4.49
CA ALA A 2 23.53 -24.35 4.82
C ALA A 2 22.23 -24.00 5.58
N PRO A 3 21.13 -24.77 5.39
CA PRO A 3 19.82 -24.57 6.05
C PRO A 3 19.80 -24.88 7.57
N GLY A 4 20.97 -24.95 8.23
CA GLY A 4 21.10 -25.37 9.63
C GLY A 4 20.77 -24.29 10.66
N SER A 5 20.82 -23.00 10.30
CA SER A 5 20.71 -21.90 11.27
C SER A 5 19.28 -21.67 11.78
N VAL A 6 18.27 -21.84 10.91
CA VAL A 6 16.86 -21.61 11.26
C VAL A 6 16.32 -22.71 12.18
N PHE A 7 16.77 -23.96 12.00
CA PHE A 7 16.39 -25.08 12.86
C PHE A 7 17.03 -25.01 14.26
N GLN A 8 18.15 -24.30 14.41
CA GLN A 8 18.83 -24.16 15.69
C GLN A 8 18.11 -23.18 16.62
N ILE A 9 17.43 -22.17 16.06
CA ILE A 9 16.57 -21.23 16.79
C ILE A 9 15.32 -21.94 17.34
N LEU A 10 14.77 -22.91 16.60
CA LEU A 10 13.58 -23.67 17.01
C LEU A 10 13.87 -24.78 18.05
N ARG A 11 15.14 -25.18 18.24
CA ARG A 11 15.52 -26.29 19.14
C ARG A 11 15.66 -25.91 20.61
N ILE A 12 15.65 -24.62 20.95
CA ILE A 12 15.90 -24.13 22.32
C ILE A 12 14.60 -24.08 23.16
N ALA A 13 13.44 -24.39 22.58
CA ALA A 13 12.15 -24.45 23.28
C ALA A 13 11.98 -25.75 24.12
N LYS A 14 12.79 -25.91 25.17
CA LYS A 14 12.52 -26.88 26.25
C LYS A 14 11.67 -26.21 27.33
N GLY A 15 10.35 -26.42 27.25
CA GLY A 15 9.49 -26.33 28.44
C GLY A 15 8.28 -25.41 28.35
N ALA A 16 7.34 -25.70 27.46
CA ALA A 16 5.95 -25.27 27.65
C ALA A 16 5.00 -26.26 26.97
N ARG A 17 4.09 -26.87 27.72
CA ARG A 17 3.03 -27.75 27.19
C ARG A 17 1.87 -26.89 26.66
N PRO A 18 1.39 -27.06 25.41
CA PRO A 18 0.15 -26.43 24.99
C PRO A 18 -1.08 -27.28 25.41
N PRO A 19 -2.23 -26.66 25.71
CA PRO A 19 -3.47 -27.37 25.98
C PRO A 19 -4.18 -27.79 24.69
N VAL A 20 -4.90 -28.90 24.80
CA VAL A 20 -5.63 -29.62 23.74
C VAL A 20 -6.92 -28.87 23.38
N LEU A 21 -7.11 -28.54 22.10
CA LEU A 21 -8.36 -27.99 21.56
C LEU A 21 -9.19 -29.12 20.91
N THR A 22 -10.38 -29.34 21.47
CA THR A 22 -11.35 -30.35 21.04
C THR A 22 -12.19 -29.81 19.88
N ALA A 23 -12.28 -30.57 18.79
CA ALA A 23 -13.10 -30.26 17.62
C ALA A 23 -14.61 -30.38 17.91
N PHE A 24 -15.40 -29.42 17.42
CA PHE A 24 -16.86 -29.48 17.42
C PHE A 24 -17.39 -29.37 15.98
N GLN A 25 -17.83 -30.50 15.42
CA GLN A 25 -18.64 -30.57 14.21
C GLN A 25 -20.11 -30.30 14.54
N ARG A 26 -20.80 -29.51 13.70
CA ARG A 26 -22.23 -29.71 13.33
C ARG A 26 -22.67 -28.69 12.27
N THR A 27 -22.90 -29.13 11.03
CA THR A 27 -24.19 -29.51 10.41
C THR A 27 -24.91 -28.36 9.70
N LEU A 28 -24.97 -28.52 8.37
CA LEU A 28 -25.73 -27.78 7.38
C LEU A 28 -27.23 -27.68 7.70
N GLY A 29 -27.81 -26.51 7.42
CA GLY A 29 -29.25 -26.27 7.42
C GLY A 29 -29.63 -25.42 6.20
N ASN A 30 -30.17 -26.09 5.19
CA ASN A 30 -30.65 -25.52 3.93
C ASN A 30 -32.02 -24.86 4.16
N HIS A 31 -32.21 -23.59 3.78
CA HIS A 31 -33.54 -22.96 3.74
C HIS A 31 -33.73 -22.12 2.47
N GLN A 32 -34.45 -22.72 1.51
CA GLN A 32 -35.14 -22.01 0.44
C GLN A 32 -36.36 -21.27 0.98
N LYS A 33 -36.58 -20.03 0.54
CA LYS A 33 -37.91 -19.39 0.56
C LYS A 33 -38.08 -18.39 -0.60
N THR A 34 -38.93 -18.80 -1.54
CA THR A 34 -40.05 -18.05 -2.15
C THR A 34 -39.91 -16.54 -2.36
N ARG A 35 -39.89 -16.09 -3.63
CA ARG A 35 -40.17 -14.70 -4.03
C ARG A 35 -41.54 -14.61 -4.71
N SER A 36 -42.42 -13.78 -4.14
CA SER A 36 -43.65 -13.28 -4.75
C SER A 36 -43.40 -11.94 -5.46
N ALA A 37 -44.23 -11.68 -6.48
CA ALA A 37 -44.14 -10.57 -7.42
C ALA A 37 -45.07 -9.39 -7.06
N LEU A 38 -44.76 -8.22 -7.67
CA LEU A 38 -45.58 -7.02 -8.03
C LEU A 38 -44.87 -5.69 -7.66
N PRO A 39 -45.22 -4.51 -8.23
CA PRO A 39 -45.07 -4.12 -9.63
C PRO A 39 -44.42 -2.72 -9.85
N ARG A 40 -44.00 -2.47 -11.10
CA ARG A 40 -43.83 -1.19 -11.85
C ARG A 40 -43.39 0.10 -11.12
N ALA A 41 -42.27 0.67 -11.61
CA ALA A 41 -42.10 2.11 -11.80
C ALA A 41 -41.42 2.37 -13.14
N LEU A 42 -42.02 3.21 -13.99
CA LEU A 42 -41.45 3.71 -15.24
C LEU A 42 -40.22 4.55 -14.92
N CYS A 43 -39.09 4.25 -15.56
CA CYS A 43 -37.92 5.12 -15.59
C CYS A 43 -37.64 5.50 -17.04
N THR A 44 -37.76 6.79 -17.34
CA THR A 44 -37.54 7.39 -18.65
C THR A 44 -36.03 7.43 -18.92
N VAL A 45 -35.54 6.51 -19.75
CA VAL A 45 -34.14 6.51 -20.19
C VAL A 45 -33.98 7.48 -21.36
N ARG A 46 -33.13 8.51 -21.16
CA ARG A 46 -32.60 9.35 -22.24
C ARG A 46 -31.69 8.49 -23.13
N ASN A 47 -32.17 8.12 -24.30
CA ASN A 47 -31.34 7.51 -25.34
C ASN A 47 -30.34 8.55 -25.88
N TYR A 48 -29.04 8.33 -25.63
CA TYR A 48 -27.98 8.88 -26.46
C TYR A 48 -27.89 7.98 -27.70
N SER A 49 -28.17 8.56 -28.87
CA SER A 49 -27.96 7.92 -30.17
C SER A 49 -26.46 7.81 -30.43
N SER A 50 -25.90 6.60 -30.32
CA SER A 50 -24.60 6.25 -30.90
C SER A 50 -24.84 5.74 -32.32
N THR A 51 -24.56 6.56 -33.32
CA THR A 51 -24.48 6.11 -34.70
C THR A 51 -23.20 5.27 -34.85
N ALA A 52 -23.35 3.95 -34.90
CA ALA A 52 -22.28 3.05 -35.33
C ALA A 52 -22.13 3.17 -36.85
N SER A 53 -21.14 3.94 -37.29
CA SER A 53 -20.64 3.93 -38.67
C SER A 53 -19.67 2.76 -38.83
N LYS A 54 -19.97 1.88 -39.79
CA LYS A 54 -19.08 0.85 -40.34
C LYS A 54 -17.71 1.46 -40.70
N GLU A 55 -16.64 0.88 -40.16
CA GLU A 55 -15.27 1.09 -40.65
C GLU A 55 -15.12 0.38 -42.01
N GLU A 56 -14.85 1.14 -43.07
CA GLU A 56 -14.16 0.65 -44.27
C GLU A 56 -12.65 0.89 -44.10
N PRO A 57 -11.77 0.00 -44.59
CA PRO A 57 -10.35 0.15 -44.41
C PRO A 57 -9.83 1.35 -45.21
N ALA A 58 -9.18 2.29 -44.52
CA ALA A 58 -8.48 3.40 -45.15
C ALA A 58 -7.32 2.86 -46.01
N PRO A 59 -7.13 3.35 -47.25
CA PRO A 59 -5.97 3.00 -48.05
C PRO A 59 -4.70 3.56 -47.38
N SER A 60 -3.64 2.76 -47.42
CA SER A 60 -2.36 3.11 -46.81
C SER A 60 -1.77 4.37 -47.48
N ALA A 61 -1.15 5.25 -46.69
CA ALA A 61 -0.59 6.52 -47.17
C ALA A 61 0.45 6.36 -48.30
N GLY A 62 0.99 5.16 -48.50
CA GLY A 62 1.92 4.84 -49.60
C GLY A 62 1.25 4.75 -50.98
N ASP A 63 -0.04 4.41 -51.06
CA ASP A 63 -0.70 4.17 -52.35
C ASP A 63 -1.08 5.47 -53.06
N ALA A 64 -1.37 6.54 -52.30
CA ALA A 64 -1.71 7.86 -52.83
C ALA A 64 -0.48 8.61 -53.38
N GLU A 65 0.68 8.49 -52.73
CA GLU A 65 1.92 9.09 -53.23
C GLU A 65 2.41 8.41 -54.52
N ASN A 66 2.31 7.08 -54.59
CA ASN A 66 2.68 6.28 -55.76
C ASN A 66 1.80 6.57 -56.98
N ALA A 67 0.49 6.79 -56.79
CA ALA A 67 -0.42 7.21 -57.87
C ALA A 67 -0.13 8.63 -58.39
N SER A 68 0.27 9.56 -57.50
CA SER A 68 0.68 10.92 -57.87
C SER A 68 2.04 10.97 -58.59
N LEU A 69 2.94 10.04 -58.26
CA LEU A 69 4.25 9.88 -58.92
C LEU A 69 4.09 9.22 -60.30
N LEU A 70 3.24 8.20 -60.43
CA LEU A 70 2.97 7.53 -61.71
C LEU A 70 2.32 8.46 -62.73
N SER A 71 1.40 9.32 -62.30
CA SER A 71 0.77 10.35 -63.15
C SER A 71 1.71 11.48 -63.57
N LYS A 72 2.76 11.77 -62.78
CA LYS A 72 3.85 12.70 -63.16
C LYS A 72 4.86 12.07 -64.13
N LEU A 73 5.06 10.75 -64.08
CA LEU A 73 6.00 10.01 -64.94
C LEU A 73 5.39 9.59 -66.28
N PHE A 74 4.08 9.38 -66.36
CA PHE A 74 3.36 9.00 -67.58
C PHE A 74 2.17 9.95 -67.83
N PRO A 75 2.39 11.12 -68.46
CA PRO A 75 1.35 12.13 -68.65
C PRO A 75 0.17 11.69 -69.54
N GLN A 76 0.34 10.61 -70.32
CA GLN A 76 -0.65 10.12 -71.29
C GLN A 76 -1.76 9.24 -70.69
N THR A 77 -1.69 8.92 -69.39
CA THR A 77 -2.71 8.11 -68.68
C THR A 77 -3.55 8.91 -67.69
N ALA A 78 -3.33 10.22 -67.58
CA ALA A 78 -4.18 11.07 -66.76
C ALA A 78 -5.55 11.25 -67.44
N PRO A 79 -6.68 11.02 -66.75
CA PRO A 79 -8.00 11.31 -67.33
C PRO A 79 -8.10 12.80 -67.65
N GLU A 80 -8.57 13.16 -68.86
CA GLU A 80 -8.85 14.56 -69.21
C GLU A 80 -9.97 15.07 -68.29
N MET A 81 -9.59 15.86 -67.28
CA MET A 81 -10.55 16.50 -66.39
C MET A 81 -11.35 17.56 -67.15
N ASN A 82 -12.67 17.55 -66.98
CA ASN A 82 -13.53 18.58 -67.55
C ASN A 82 -13.18 19.95 -66.94
N LYS A 83 -13.18 21.02 -67.75
CA LYS A 83 -12.86 22.39 -67.31
C LYS A 83 -13.68 22.84 -66.08
N THR A 84 -14.89 22.33 -65.92
CA THR A 84 -15.78 22.58 -64.78
C THR A 84 -15.26 21.93 -63.48
N GLU A 85 -14.77 20.69 -63.55
CA GLU A 85 -14.21 19.97 -62.39
C GLU A 85 -12.86 20.56 -61.95
N GLU A 86 -12.04 21.02 -62.90
CA GLU A 86 -10.80 21.74 -62.58
C GLU A 86 -11.08 23.09 -61.91
N GLN A 87 -12.15 23.79 -62.32
CA GLN A 87 -12.61 25.02 -61.66
C GLN A 87 -13.18 24.78 -60.27
N GLU A 88 -13.94 23.71 -60.05
CA GLU A 88 -14.46 23.33 -58.73
C GLU A 88 -13.35 22.91 -57.78
N ARG A 89 -12.36 22.15 -58.28
CA ARG A 89 -11.18 21.76 -57.49
C ARG A 89 -10.34 22.96 -57.09
N LYS A 90 -10.10 23.91 -57.99
CA LYS A 90 -9.41 25.18 -57.66
C LYS A 90 -10.19 26.02 -56.65
N LYS A 91 -11.53 26.08 -56.76
CA LYS A 91 -12.37 26.76 -55.76
C LYS A 91 -12.28 26.10 -54.39
N ARG A 92 -12.27 24.77 -54.33
CA ARG A 92 -12.14 24.00 -53.08
C ARG A 92 -10.76 24.19 -52.44
N GLU A 93 -9.68 24.16 -53.23
CA GLU A 93 -8.31 24.43 -52.77
C GLU A 93 -8.16 25.89 -52.28
N GLU A 94 -8.81 26.86 -52.94
CA GLU A 94 -8.89 28.25 -52.48
C GLU A 94 -9.71 28.42 -51.19
N GLU A 95 -10.79 27.65 -51.00
CA GLU A 95 -11.57 27.64 -49.77
C GLU A 95 -10.78 27.02 -48.61
N GLU A 96 -10.13 25.88 -48.84
CA GLU A 96 -9.27 25.21 -47.85
C GLU A 96 -8.09 26.08 -47.42
N THR A 97 -7.44 26.79 -48.35
CA THR A 97 -6.37 27.75 -48.02
C THR A 97 -6.89 28.95 -47.21
N LYS A 98 -8.07 29.48 -47.55
CA LYS A 98 -8.74 30.55 -46.77
C LYS A 98 -9.15 30.06 -45.37
N GLU A 99 -9.64 28.83 -45.24
CA GLU A 99 -9.97 28.22 -43.94
C GLU A 99 -8.72 27.99 -43.10
N ASN A 100 -7.64 27.47 -43.68
CA ASN A 100 -6.36 27.30 -43.01
C ASN A 100 -5.76 28.64 -42.55
N GLU A 101 -5.87 29.71 -43.35
CA GLU A 101 -5.45 31.05 -42.92
C GLU A 101 -6.29 31.58 -41.75
N ARG A 102 -7.61 31.35 -41.75
CA ARG A 102 -8.50 31.73 -40.65
C ARG A 102 -8.19 30.92 -39.39
N ALA A 103 -7.93 29.62 -39.53
CA ALA A 103 -7.51 28.74 -38.45
C ALA A 103 -6.17 29.20 -37.86
N TRP A 104 -5.18 29.53 -38.70
CA TRP A 104 -3.88 30.07 -38.28
C TRP A 104 -3.99 31.42 -37.57
N LYS A 105 -4.85 32.33 -38.05
CA LYS A 105 -5.14 33.61 -37.39
C LYS A 105 -5.80 33.40 -36.01
N ARG A 106 -6.77 32.49 -35.90
CA ARG A 106 -7.40 32.12 -34.62
C ARG A 106 -6.41 31.45 -33.67
N MET A 107 -5.54 30.59 -34.18
CA MET A 107 -4.50 29.94 -33.40
C MET A 107 -3.48 30.96 -32.88
N LYS A 108 -3.02 31.90 -33.71
CA LYS A 108 -2.17 33.02 -33.29
C LYS A 108 -2.82 33.89 -32.23
N LEU A 109 -4.11 34.21 -32.38
CA LEU A 109 -4.87 34.93 -31.38
C LEU A 109 -4.96 34.12 -30.07
N GLY A 110 -5.20 32.82 -30.16
CA GLY A 110 -5.15 31.90 -29.03
C GLY A 110 -3.80 31.98 -28.32
N PHE A 111 -2.69 31.80 -29.03
CA PHE A 111 -1.35 31.93 -28.46
C PHE A 111 -1.07 33.30 -27.85
N ALA A 112 -1.58 34.39 -28.44
CA ALA A 112 -1.43 35.73 -27.89
C ALA A 112 -2.22 35.90 -26.58
N VAL A 113 -3.44 35.37 -26.50
CA VAL A 113 -4.27 35.42 -25.29
C VAL A 113 -3.71 34.52 -24.20
N PHE A 114 -3.35 33.28 -24.51
CA PHE A 114 -2.74 32.34 -23.55
C PHE A 114 -1.35 32.81 -23.12
N GLY A 115 -0.53 33.31 -24.04
CA GLY A 115 0.79 33.85 -23.75
C GLY A 115 0.72 35.12 -22.90
N GLY A 116 -0.12 36.08 -23.29
CA GLY A 116 -0.33 37.31 -22.53
C GLY A 116 -0.91 37.04 -21.14
N GLY A 117 -1.93 36.18 -21.05
CA GLY A 117 -2.50 35.74 -19.78
C GLY A 117 -1.48 34.99 -18.90
N GLY A 118 -0.64 34.15 -19.50
CA GLY A 118 0.45 33.46 -18.80
C GLY A 118 1.50 34.41 -18.23
N ILE A 119 1.87 35.48 -18.94
CA ILE A 119 2.79 36.51 -18.45
C ILE A 119 2.17 37.27 -17.26
N VAL A 120 0.93 37.72 -17.40
CA VAL A 120 0.22 38.45 -16.33
C VAL A 120 0.05 37.55 -15.10
N GLY A 121 -0.37 36.30 -15.29
CA GLY A 121 -0.50 35.32 -14.22
C GLY A 121 0.83 34.98 -13.56
N GLY A 122 1.92 34.87 -14.34
CA GLY A 122 3.26 34.65 -13.83
C GLY A 122 3.80 35.81 -13.01
N LEU A 123 3.59 37.06 -13.46
CA LEU A 123 3.94 38.26 -12.69
C LEU A 123 3.13 38.37 -11.38
N TRP A 124 1.84 38.04 -11.43
CA TRP A 124 1.00 38.00 -10.24
C TRP A 124 1.45 36.92 -9.25
N ALA A 125 1.73 35.70 -9.72
CA ALA A 125 2.24 34.62 -8.89
C ALA A 125 3.61 34.97 -8.27
N LEU A 126 4.51 35.57 -9.05
CA LEU A 126 5.80 36.04 -8.54
C LEU A 126 5.64 37.06 -7.41
N TYR A 127 4.68 37.97 -7.53
CA TYR A 127 4.36 38.93 -6.48
C TYR A 127 3.76 38.25 -5.25
N GLU A 128 2.76 37.39 -5.43
CA GLU A 128 2.01 36.78 -4.33
C GLU A 128 2.84 35.77 -3.52
N PHE A 129 3.60 34.91 -4.21
CA PHE A 129 4.48 33.91 -3.58
C PHE A 129 5.87 34.47 -3.22
N GLY A 130 6.26 35.61 -3.80
CA GLY A 130 7.54 36.27 -3.54
C GLY A 130 7.49 37.43 -2.56
N LYS A 131 6.29 37.84 -2.10
CA LYS A 131 6.14 38.88 -1.07
C LYS A 131 6.77 38.40 0.24
N PRO A 132 7.40 39.30 1.02
CA PRO A 132 8.00 38.92 2.28
C PRO A 132 6.94 38.74 3.38
N ASP A 133 7.24 37.90 4.35
CA ASP A 133 6.37 37.66 5.49
C ASP A 133 6.32 38.89 6.41
N VAL A 134 5.17 39.10 7.03
CA VAL A 134 4.87 40.27 7.84
C VAL A 134 4.51 39.82 9.25
N ASP A 135 5.14 40.42 10.25
CA ASP A 135 4.85 40.18 11.66
C ASP A 135 3.42 40.63 12.04
N PRO A 136 2.89 40.19 13.20
CA PRO A 136 1.60 40.65 13.72
C PRO A 136 1.48 42.19 13.83
N ASN A 137 2.62 42.90 13.89
CA ASN A 137 2.70 44.35 13.97
C ASN A 137 2.77 45.04 12.59
N GLY A 138 2.70 44.30 11.49
CA GLY A 138 2.74 44.86 10.13
C GLY A 138 4.15 45.15 9.60
N LEU A 139 5.21 44.76 10.32
CA LEU A 139 6.60 44.94 9.91
C LEU A 139 7.09 43.72 9.12
N THR A 140 7.87 43.97 8.06
CA THR A 140 8.47 42.91 7.25
C THR A 140 9.53 42.17 8.05
N ILE A 141 9.43 40.83 8.08
CA ILE A 141 10.41 39.97 8.73
C ILE A 141 11.69 39.96 7.89
N GLU A 142 12.84 40.23 8.52
CA GLU A 142 14.13 40.13 7.84
C GLU A 142 14.45 38.66 7.54
N ASP A 143 14.71 38.38 6.26
CA ASP A 143 15.01 37.04 5.76
C ASP A 143 16.38 36.96 5.08
N GLU A 144 16.79 35.73 4.75
CA GLU A 144 18.05 35.41 4.07
C GLU A 144 18.22 36.12 2.70
N PHE A 145 17.12 36.62 2.12
CA PHE A 145 17.11 37.27 0.81
C PHE A 145 17.06 38.79 0.89
N THR A 146 16.87 39.37 2.08
CA THR A 146 16.65 40.82 2.28
C THR A 146 17.80 41.67 1.75
N HIS A 147 19.03 41.14 1.75
CA HIS A 147 20.22 41.85 1.26
C HIS A 147 20.47 41.71 -0.25
N LYS A 148 19.62 41.00 -1.01
CA LYS A 148 19.80 40.77 -2.46
C LYS A 148 19.05 41.81 -3.31
N PRO A 149 19.31 41.94 -4.62
CA PRO A 149 18.52 42.82 -5.50
C PRO A 149 17.03 42.44 -5.52
N MET A 150 16.12 43.42 -5.48
CA MET A 150 14.68 43.24 -5.30
C MET A 150 14.04 42.16 -6.19
N VAL A 151 14.36 42.14 -7.49
CA VAL A 151 13.84 41.14 -8.43
C VAL A 151 14.32 39.73 -8.08
N GLN A 152 15.59 39.59 -7.66
CA GLN A 152 16.14 38.31 -7.23
C GLN A 152 15.50 37.87 -5.91
N GLN A 153 15.16 38.79 -5.00
CA GLN A 153 14.48 38.47 -3.74
C GLN A 153 13.14 37.78 -4.02
N TYR A 154 12.28 38.40 -4.83
CA TYR A 154 10.95 37.87 -5.13
C TYR A 154 11.02 36.50 -5.81
N PHE A 155 11.93 36.33 -6.77
CA PHE A 155 12.08 35.04 -7.45
C PHE A 155 12.60 33.95 -6.52
N GLN A 156 13.62 34.23 -5.70
CA GLN A 156 14.16 33.26 -4.76
C GLN A 156 13.18 32.91 -3.64
N ARG A 157 12.41 33.89 -3.14
CA ARG A 157 11.31 33.67 -2.19
C ARG A 157 10.21 32.81 -2.79
N MET A 158 9.77 33.11 -4.02
CA MET A 158 8.81 32.27 -4.74
C MET A 158 9.34 30.84 -4.89
N TRP A 159 10.59 30.67 -5.31
CA TRP A 159 11.19 29.33 -5.42
C TRP A 159 11.28 28.61 -4.08
N LYS A 160 11.65 29.30 -2.98
CA LYS A 160 11.65 28.73 -1.62
C LYS A 160 10.24 28.35 -1.18
N SER A 161 9.25 29.19 -1.46
CA SER A 161 7.84 28.96 -1.16
C SER A 161 7.31 27.74 -1.92
N LEU A 162 7.56 27.65 -3.22
CA LEU A 162 7.20 26.48 -4.05
C LEU A 162 7.85 25.20 -3.53
N HIS A 163 9.15 25.22 -3.24
CA HIS A 163 9.85 24.08 -2.65
C HIS A 163 9.30 23.72 -1.27
N TYR A 164 8.94 24.71 -0.45
CA TYR A 164 8.35 24.51 0.87
C TYR A 164 6.99 23.80 0.75
N TYR A 165 6.11 24.25 -0.16
CA TYR A 165 4.83 23.58 -0.39
C TYR A 165 5.01 22.17 -0.93
N GLN A 166 5.93 21.95 -1.87
CA GLN A 166 6.25 20.61 -2.36
C GLN A 166 6.75 19.72 -1.22
N LYS A 167 7.66 20.24 -0.39
CA LYS A 167 8.22 19.53 0.76
C LYS A 167 7.13 19.18 1.78
N MET A 168 6.24 20.11 2.09
CA MET A 168 5.11 19.90 3.00
C MET A 168 4.12 18.83 2.49
N ILE A 169 4.01 18.64 1.18
CA ILE A 169 3.18 17.58 0.58
C ILE A 169 3.90 16.22 0.61
N GLN A 170 5.22 16.20 0.43
CA GLN A 170 6.02 14.98 0.26
C GLN A 170 6.57 14.42 1.57
N GLU A 171 7.00 15.28 2.48
CA GLU A 171 7.65 14.91 3.73
C GLU A 171 6.67 14.84 4.90
N PRO A 172 6.96 13.99 5.90
CA PRO A 172 6.12 13.87 7.08
C PRO A 172 6.14 15.16 7.90
N SER A 173 5.13 15.32 8.74
CA SER A 173 4.98 16.49 9.61
C SER A 173 6.13 16.66 10.62
N ARG A 174 6.92 15.60 10.89
CA ARG A 174 7.99 15.56 11.90
C ARG A 174 9.15 14.66 11.47
N ASP A 175 10.38 15.07 11.79
CA ASP A 175 11.58 14.29 11.52
C ASP A 175 11.67 13.03 12.39
N LYS A 176 11.40 13.16 13.69
CA LYS A 176 11.29 12.04 14.63
C LYS A 176 9.81 11.76 14.91
N LEU A 177 9.35 10.56 14.56
CA LEU A 177 7.96 10.14 14.74
C LEU A 177 7.67 9.72 16.17
N LEU A 178 8.62 9.04 16.83
CA LEU A 178 8.50 8.63 18.23
C LEU A 178 9.49 9.38 19.12
N PRO A 179 9.12 9.62 20.40
CA PRO A 179 10.05 10.18 21.38
C PRO A 179 11.21 9.21 21.63
N ASP A 180 12.29 9.74 22.21
CA ASP A 180 13.44 8.93 22.60
C ASP A 180 13.04 7.84 23.61
N PRO A 181 13.65 6.65 23.56
CA PRO A 181 13.31 5.55 24.45
C PRO A 181 13.56 5.91 25.91
N LEU A 182 12.76 5.32 26.80
CA LEU A 182 12.85 5.61 28.23
C LEU A 182 14.16 5.07 28.80
N GLN A 183 14.81 5.88 29.65
CA GLN A 183 16.01 5.46 30.36
C GLN A 183 15.65 4.73 31.67
N HIS A 184 16.55 3.86 32.13
CA HIS A 184 16.46 3.22 33.45
C HIS A 184 16.28 4.30 34.54
N PRO A 185 15.28 4.19 35.44
CA PRO A 185 14.67 2.96 35.95
C PRO A 185 13.37 2.51 35.25
N TYR A 186 12.89 3.23 34.25
CA TYR A 186 11.66 2.87 33.55
C TYR A 186 11.94 1.73 32.56
N VAL A 187 11.07 0.71 32.55
CA VAL A 187 11.21 -0.46 31.69
C VAL A 187 10.33 -0.26 30.46
N GLN A 188 10.94 -0.27 29.28
CA GLN A 188 10.26 -0.27 27.98
C GLN A 188 10.45 -1.63 27.31
N PRO A 189 9.46 -2.12 26.53
CA PRO A 189 9.63 -3.34 25.73
C PRO A 189 10.84 -3.26 24.79
N LYS A 190 11.54 -4.39 24.58
CA LYS A 190 12.76 -4.45 23.75
C LYS A 190 12.46 -4.32 22.25
N TYR A 191 11.31 -4.82 21.81
CA TYR A 191 10.92 -4.85 20.41
C TYR A 191 9.80 -3.85 20.15
N THR A 192 9.84 -3.21 18.97
CA THR A 192 8.77 -2.34 18.49
C THR A 192 8.00 -3.05 17.38
N LEU A 193 6.68 -3.17 17.56
CA LEU A 193 5.78 -3.78 16.59
C LEU A 193 4.96 -2.67 15.91
N VAL A 194 5.24 -2.45 14.64
CA VAL A 194 4.50 -1.51 13.81
C VAL A 194 3.39 -2.24 13.06
N LEU A 195 2.16 -1.80 13.21
CA LEU A 195 0.98 -2.45 12.64
C LEU A 195 0.25 -1.51 11.69
N GLU A 196 -0.07 -1.99 10.49
CA GLU A 196 -1.14 -1.39 9.70
C GLU A 196 -2.50 -1.63 10.38
N MET A 197 -3.41 -0.67 10.25
CA MET A 197 -4.76 -0.77 10.79
C MET A 197 -5.71 -1.40 9.76
N LYS A 198 -5.74 -0.84 8.54
CA LYS A 198 -6.71 -1.18 7.50
C LYS A 198 -6.37 -2.51 6.84
N ASP A 199 -7.35 -3.40 6.78
CA ASP A 199 -7.27 -4.76 6.24
C ASP A 199 -6.21 -5.66 6.93
N VAL A 200 -5.68 -5.22 8.08
CA VAL A 200 -4.85 -6.01 9.01
C VAL A 200 -5.58 -6.21 10.33
N LEU A 201 -6.03 -5.14 10.98
CA LEU A 201 -6.74 -5.18 12.27
C LEU A 201 -8.25 -4.99 12.10
N VAL A 202 -8.64 -4.10 11.18
CA VAL A 202 -10.03 -3.75 10.89
C VAL A 202 -10.26 -3.63 9.39
N HIS A 203 -11.47 -3.96 8.93
CA HIS A 203 -11.85 -3.89 7.52
C HIS A 203 -13.00 -2.90 7.34
N PRO A 204 -12.85 -1.88 6.48
CA PRO A 204 -13.95 -0.96 6.15
C PRO A 204 -14.98 -1.67 5.27
N ASP A 205 -16.23 -1.71 5.73
CA ASP A 205 -17.37 -2.27 5.02
C ASP A 205 -18.39 -1.16 4.74
N TRP A 206 -18.83 -1.03 3.48
CA TRP A 206 -19.80 -0.01 3.09
C TRP A 206 -21.05 -0.66 2.51
N THR A 207 -22.21 -0.27 3.05
CA THR A 207 -23.50 -0.66 2.47
C THR A 207 -24.44 0.53 2.34
N TYR A 208 -25.36 0.49 1.37
CA TYR A 208 -26.35 1.56 1.15
C TYR A 208 -27.23 1.85 2.38
N GLN A 209 -27.51 0.84 3.19
CA GLN A 209 -28.40 0.97 4.35
C GLN A 209 -27.67 1.55 5.56
N THR A 210 -26.36 1.30 5.65
CA THR A 210 -25.59 1.50 6.89
C THR A 210 -24.48 2.52 6.77
N GLY A 211 -24.13 2.92 5.55
CA GLY A 211 -22.93 3.68 5.25
C GLY A 211 -21.67 2.90 5.61
N TRP A 212 -20.61 3.66 5.92
CA TRP A 212 -19.31 3.14 6.35
C TRP A 212 -19.39 2.52 7.75
N ARG A 213 -18.92 1.29 7.87
CA ARG A 213 -18.71 0.56 9.11
C ARG A 213 -17.34 -0.09 9.10
N PHE A 214 -16.84 -0.46 10.27
CA PHE A 214 -15.58 -1.16 10.41
C PHE A 214 -15.83 -2.49 11.09
N LYS A 215 -15.41 -3.58 10.45
CA LYS A 215 -15.40 -4.92 11.04
C LYS A 215 -14.09 -5.13 11.78
N LYS A 216 -14.15 -5.67 12.99
CA LYS A 216 -12.96 -6.08 13.76
C LYS A 216 -12.48 -7.44 13.26
N ARG A 217 -11.18 -7.61 13.06
CA ARG A 217 -10.64 -8.93 12.69
C ARG A 217 -10.78 -9.91 13.86
N PRO A 218 -11.20 -11.16 13.61
CA PRO A 218 -11.27 -12.18 14.65
C PRO A 218 -9.93 -12.31 15.40
N GLY A 219 -9.99 -12.30 16.73
CA GLY A 219 -8.81 -12.43 17.59
C GLY A 219 -7.99 -11.15 17.80
N VAL A 220 -8.39 -9.99 17.27
CA VAL A 220 -7.66 -8.73 17.43
C VAL A 220 -7.49 -8.30 18.90
N ASP A 221 -8.52 -8.49 19.72
CA ASP A 221 -8.47 -8.12 21.14
C ASP A 221 -7.42 -8.97 21.90
N HIS A 222 -7.41 -10.28 21.62
CA HIS A 222 -6.40 -11.20 22.16
C HIS A 222 -5.00 -10.86 21.64
N PHE A 223 -4.88 -10.58 20.34
CA PHE A 223 -3.63 -10.19 19.69
C PHE A 223 -2.98 -8.98 20.36
N LEU A 224 -3.73 -7.89 20.58
CA LEU A 224 -3.22 -6.69 21.25
C LEU A 224 -2.85 -7.00 22.72
N SER A 225 -3.70 -7.72 23.45
CA SER A 225 -3.48 -8.00 24.87
C SER A 225 -2.25 -8.88 25.14
N GLU A 226 -1.95 -9.82 24.25
CA GLU A 226 -0.81 -10.72 24.41
C GLU A 226 0.49 -10.03 24.02
N LEU A 227 0.49 -9.27 22.93
CA LEU A 227 1.71 -8.64 22.41
C LEU A 227 2.11 -7.39 23.17
N ALA A 228 1.17 -6.67 23.79
CA ALA A 228 1.47 -5.48 24.60
C ALA A 228 2.39 -5.78 25.80
N LYS A 229 2.53 -7.05 26.19
CA LYS A 229 3.41 -7.49 27.28
C LYS A 229 4.89 -7.50 26.87
N GLU A 230 5.18 -7.77 25.59
CA GLU A 230 6.53 -8.02 25.09
C GLU A 230 6.98 -6.99 24.02
N PHE A 231 6.02 -6.27 23.41
CA PHE A 231 6.26 -5.33 22.33
C PHE A 231 5.71 -3.93 22.63
N GLU A 232 6.43 -2.91 22.18
CA GLU A 232 5.92 -1.56 22.03
C GLU A 232 5.06 -1.53 20.75
N ILE A 233 3.74 -1.47 20.92
CA ILE A 233 2.80 -1.48 19.79
C ILE A 233 2.60 -0.06 19.24
N VAL A 234 2.88 0.10 17.95
CA VAL A 234 2.70 1.34 17.20
C VAL A 234 1.78 1.07 16.02
N VAL A 235 0.63 1.74 15.95
CA VAL A 235 -0.19 1.71 14.74
C VAL A 235 0.38 2.73 13.77
N PHE A 236 0.74 2.31 12.56
CA PHE A 236 1.21 3.20 11.50
C PHE A 236 0.43 2.94 10.23
N THR A 237 -0.45 3.88 9.87
CA THR A 237 -1.36 3.75 8.72
C THR A 237 -1.23 4.92 7.75
N ALA A 238 -1.51 4.66 6.47
CA ALA A 238 -1.63 5.69 5.44
C ALA A 238 -3.00 6.42 5.46
N GLU A 239 -3.92 6.01 6.33
CA GLU A 239 -5.25 6.61 6.48
C GLU A 239 -5.21 7.93 7.28
N GLN A 240 -6.23 8.77 7.08
CA GLN A 240 -6.30 10.10 7.69
C GLN A 240 -6.63 10.02 9.20
N GLY A 241 -5.93 10.80 10.03
CA GLY A 241 -6.16 10.79 11.49
C GLY A 241 -7.60 11.04 11.94
N MET A 242 -8.37 11.86 11.19
CA MET A 242 -9.77 12.17 11.54
C MET A 242 -10.67 10.93 11.55
N THR A 243 -10.39 9.94 10.72
CA THR A 243 -11.16 8.68 10.69
C THR A 243 -10.51 7.62 11.57
N VAL A 244 -9.19 7.57 11.62
CA VAL A 244 -8.41 6.54 12.32
C VAL A 244 -8.56 6.63 13.84
N PHE A 245 -8.44 7.82 14.44
CA PHE A 245 -8.39 7.93 15.91
C PHE A 245 -9.64 7.38 16.61
N PRO A 246 -10.88 7.72 16.19
CA PRO A 246 -12.08 7.14 16.81
C PRO A 246 -12.19 5.63 16.64
N ILE A 247 -11.67 5.07 15.54
CA ILE A 247 -11.68 3.62 15.30
C ILE A 247 -10.71 2.94 16.26
N LEU A 248 -9.51 3.48 16.43
CA LEU A 248 -8.52 2.94 17.35
C LEU A 248 -8.98 3.04 18.81
N ASP A 249 -9.64 4.13 19.19
CA ASP A 249 -10.23 4.29 20.52
C ASP A 249 -11.31 3.23 20.82
N ALA A 250 -12.12 2.88 19.80
CA ALA A 250 -13.11 1.82 19.93
C ALA A 250 -12.51 0.40 19.87
N LEU A 251 -11.40 0.23 19.15
CA LEU A 251 -10.69 -1.05 19.00
C LEU A 251 -9.91 -1.42 20.26
N ASP A 252 -9.26 -0.44 20.90
CA ASP A 252 -8.37 -0.62 22.03
C ASP A 252 -8.81 0.20 23.26
N PRO A 253 -9.88 -0.25 23.96
CA PRO A 253 -10.35 0.44 25.16
C PRO A 253 -9.40 0.29 26.36
N HIS A 254 -8.42 -0.60 26.30
CA HIS A 254 -7.46 -0.85 27.38
C HIS A 254 -6.15 -0.07 27.23
N GLY A 255 -5.91 0.54 26.05
CA GLY A 255 -4.71 1.33 25.80
C GLY A 255 -3.44 0.50 25.60
N TYR A 256 -3.53 -0.65 24.94
CA TYR A 256 -2.39 -1.45 24.52
C TYR A 256 -1.51 -0.78 23.45
N ILE A 257 -2.11 0.05 22.58
CA ILE A 257 -1.41 0.77 21.51
C ILE A 257 -0.75 2.02 22.11
N MET A 258 0.58 2.06 22.10
CA MET A 258 1.36 3.15 22.71
C MET A 258 1.41 4.40 21.83
N TYR A 259 1.56 4.23 20.51
CA TYR A 259 1.66 5.34 19.57
C TYR A 259 0.80 5.10 18.33
N ARG A 260 0.28 6.20 17.79
CA ARG A 260 -0.64 6.21 16.63
C ARG A 260 -0.09 7.18 15.59
N LEU A 261 0.44 6.63 14.51
CA LEU A 261 1.00 7.34 13.37
C LEU A 261 0.02 7.19 12.20
N VAL A 262 -0.34 8.31 11.60
CA VAL A 262 -1.34 8.39 10.53
C VAL A 262 -0.71 8.96 9.27
N ARG A 263 -1.51 9.27 8.25
CA ARG A 263 -1.02 9.73 6.93
C ARG A 263 0.01 10.86 6.97
N ASP A 264 -0.09 11.77 7.93
CA ASP A 264 0.84 12.90 8.10
C ASP A 264 2.27 12.47 8.50
N ALA A 265 2.44 11.25 9.02
CA ALA A 265 3.73 10.67 9.36
C ALA A 265 4.36 9.88 8.20
N THR A 266 3.67 9.75 7.06
CA THR A 266 4.18 9.03 5.87
C THR A 266 4.86 9.97 4.89
N HIS A 267 5.80 9.44 4.11
CA HIS A 267 6.35 10.14 2.95
C HIS A 267 5.49 9.85 1.71
N PHE A 268 5.19 10.86 0.93
CA PHE A 268 4.51 10.69 -0.35
C PHE A 268 5.53 10.62 -1.49
N VAL A 269 5.80 9.40 -1.98
CA VAL A 269 6.82 9.11 -2.99
C VAL A 269 6.16 8.38 -4.16
N ASP A 270 6.36 8.87 -5.38
CA ASP A 270 5.85 8.26 -6.61
C ASP A 270 4.34 7.94 -6.58
N GLY A 271 3.54 8.82 -5.97
CA GLY A 271 2.09 8.64 -5.85
C GLY A 271 1.63 7.69 -4.73
N HIS A 272 2.55 7.14 -3.96
CA HIS A 272 2.27 6.17 -2.89
C HIS A 272 2.72 6.72 -1.53
N HIS A 273 2.00 6.35 -0.47
CA HIS A 273 2.38 6.64 0.90
C HIS A 273 3.34 5.57 1.41
N VAL A 274 4.55 5.98 1.74
CA VAL A 274 5.63 5.10 2.21
C VAL A 274 5.95 5.43 3.66
N LYS A 275 5.96 4.40 4.49
CA LYS A 275 6.33 4.41 5.92
C LYS A 275 7.84 4.30 6.03
N ASN A 276 8.51 5.43 6.24
CA ASN A 276 9.96 5.45 6.44
C ASN A 276 10.30 5.12 7.90
N LEU A 277 10.87 3.94 8.14
CA LEU A 277 11.21 3.47 9.49
C LEU A 277 12.41 4.20 10.09
N ASN A 278 13.25 4.86 9.27
CA ASN A 278 14.36 5.67 9.78
C ASN A 278 13.87 6.81 10.68
N ASN A 279 12.67 7.34 10.41
CA ASN A 279 12.05 8.41 11.18
C ASN A 279 11.41 7.89 12.48
N LEU A 280 11.28 6.57 12.67
CA LEU A 280 10.64 5.97 13.84
C LEU A 280 11.43 6.18 15.13
N ASN A 281 12.72 6.52 15.06
CA ASN A 281 13.59 6.70 16.23
C ASN A 281 13.70 5.43 17.10
N ARG A 282 13.84 4.28 16.44
CA ARG A 282 14.03 2.95 17.05
C ARG A 282 15.12 2.19 16.29
N ASP A 283 15.75 1.21 16.95
CA ASP A 283 16.71 0.34 16.28
C ASP A 283 15.98 -0.61 15.32
N LEU A 284 16.28 -0.51 14.02
CA LEU A 284 15.69 -1.36 12.98
C LEU A 284 15.97 -2.86 13.20
N ARG A 285 17.00 -3.25 13.96
CA ARG A 285 17.22 -4.66 14.32
C ARG A 285 16.12 -5.24 15.22
N LYS A 286 15.33 -4.38 15.87
CA LYS A 286 14.27 -4.72 16.83
C LYS A 286 12.88 -4.25 16.40
N VAL A 287 12.75 -3.72 15.17
CA VAL A 287 11.48 -3.24 14.61
C VAL A 287 10.91 -4.28 13.65
N ILE A 288 9.65 -4.66 13.87
CA ILE A 288 8.90 -5.54 12.97
C ILE A 288 7.68 -4.76 12.47
N VAL A 289 7.50 -4.68 11.15
CA VAL A 289 6.32 -4.09 10.53
C VAL A 289 5.41 -5.20 10.02
N VAL A 290 4.14 -5.19 10.40
CA VAL A 290 3.13 -6.09 9.84
C VAL A 290 2.20 -5.27 8.96
N ASP A 291 2.23 -5.58 7.67
CA ASP A 291 1.45 -4.92 6.64
C ASP A 291 1.01 -5.95 5.58
N TRP A 292 -0.03 -5.63 4.83
CA TRP A 292 -0.45 -6.41 3.66
C TRP A 292 0.06 -5.79 2.35
N ASP A 293 0.40 -4.49 2.34
CA ASP A 293 0.95 -3.82 1.17
C ASP A 293 2.48 -3.72 1.25
N ASP A 294 3.16 -4.46 0.38
CA ASP A 294 4.63 -4.41 0.26
C ASP A 294 5.15 -3.02 -0.12
N ASN A 295 4.34 -2.18 -0.78
CA ASN A 295 4.75 -0.83 -1.17
C ASN A 295 4.79 0.14 0.03
N ALA A 296 4.02 -0.14 1.09
CA ALA A 296 3.96 0.71 2.27
C ALA A 296 5.33 0.83 2.96
N THR A 297 6.21 -0.16 2.80
CA THR A 297 7.54 -0.21 3.41
C THR A 297 8.65 -0.39 2.37
N LYS A 298 8.44 0.15 1.15
CA LYS A 298 9.39 0.04 0.03
C LYS A 298 10.85 0.41 0.38
N MET A 299 11.05 1.32 1.33
CA MET A 299 12.38 1.73 1.81
C MET A 299 13.04 0.74 2.78
N HIS A 300 12.25 -0.05 3.51
CA HIS A 300 12.71 -0.96 4.57
C HIS A 300 12.07 -2.35 4.44
N PRO A 301 12.29 -3.02 3.30
CA PRO A 301 11.53 -4.24 3.00
C PRO A 301 11.98 -5.44 3.86
N ASP A 302 13.17 -5.39 4.49
CA ASP A 302 13.70 -6.44 5.38
C ASP A 302 13.04 -6.43 6.77
N ASN A 303 12.39 -5.33 7.14
CA ASN A 303 11.68 -5.18 8.40
C ASN A 303 10.19 -5.54 8.29
N THR A 304 9.73 -5.88 7.09
CA THR A 304 8.31 -6.10 6.80
C THR A 304 7.99 -7.58 6.79
N PHE A 305 7.01 -7.94 7.61
CA PHE A 305 6.36 -9.22 7.61
C PHE A 305 5.02 -9.09 6.89
N GLY A 306 5.02 -9.45 5.61
CA GLY A 306 3.83 -9.42 4.76
C GLY A 306 2.80 -10.46 5.21
N ILE A 307 1.56 -10.03 5.43
CA ILE A 307 0.43 -10.92 5.71
C ILE A 307 -0.62 -10.79 4.61
N ALA A 308 -1.47 -11.81 4.47
CA ALA A 308 -2.56 -11.74 3.51
C ALA A 308 -3.56 -10.65 3.91
N ARG A 309 -3.98 -9.86 2.92
CA ARG A 309 -5.01 -8.83 3.07
C ARG A 309 -6.31 -9.46 3.57
N TRP A 310 -6.85 -8.93 4.67
CA TRP A 310 -8.11 -9.41 5.23
C TRP A 310 -9.32 -8.75 4.56
N ASN A 311 -10.27 -9.57 4.11
CA ASN A 311 -11.46 -9.12 3.36
C ASN A 311 -12.73 -9.05 4.23
N GLY A 312 -12.60 -9.07 5.55
CA GLY A 312 -13.75 -8.99 6.46
C GLY A 312 -14.45 -10.33 6.74
N ASN A 313 -13.78 -11.47 6.51
CA ASN A 313 -14.30 -12.81 6.81
C ASN A 313 -14.10 -13.20 8.28
N ASP A 314 -15.10 -13.86 8.88
CA ASP A 314 -15.11 -14.23 10.30
C ASP A 314 -14.32 -15.52 10.61
N ASP A 315 -14.03 -16.34 9.60
CA ASP A 315 -13.28 -17.60 9.75
C ASP A 315 -11.74 -17.40 9.73
N ASP A 316 -11.27 -16.14 9.74
CA ASP A 316 -9.84 -15.84 9.72
C ASP A 316 -9.15 -16.20 11.04
N THR A 317 -8.03 -16.91 10.95
CA THR A 317 -7.22 -17.33 12.11
C THR A 317 -5.81 -16.76 12.10
N GLN A 318 -5.45 -15.97 11.08
CA GLN A 318 -4.06 -15.55 10.84
C GLN A 318 -3.50 -14.70 11.99
N LEU A 319 -4.30 -13.85 12.64
CA LEU A 319 -3.82 -13.08 13.79
C LEU A 319 -3.36 -13.97 14.94
N LEU A 320 -4.01 -15.13 15.15
CA LEU A 320 -3.62 -16.06 16.21
C LEU A 320 -2.26 -16.71 15.91
N ASP A 321 -2.04 -17.11 14.66
CA ASP A 321 -0.73 -17.64 14.24
C ASP A 321 0.35 -16.57 14.32
N LEU A 322 0.01 -15.31 13.98
CA LEU A 322 0.93 -14.18 14.08
C LEU A 322 1.32 -13.88 15.54
N VAL A 323 0.39 -13.99 16.50
CA VAL A 323 0.75 -13.91 17.94
C VAL A 323 1.79 -14.96 18.28
N ALA A 324 1.57 -16.22 17.88
CA ALA A 324 2.50 -17.30 18.19
C ALA A 324 3.89 -17.05 17.57
N PHE A 325 3.94 -16.58 16.32
CA PHE A 325 5.18 -16.21 15.65
C PHE A 325 5.95 -15.10 16.40
N LEU A 326 5.27 -13.98 16.70
CA LEU A 326 5.91 -12.83 17.35
C LEU A 326 6.38 -13.16 18.77
N LYS A 327 5.59 -13.92 19.54
CA LYS A 327 5.99 -14.39 20.87
C LYS A 327 7.22 -15.28 20.83
N ILE A 328 7.35 -16.15 19.82
CA ILE A 328 8.55 -16.98 19.66
C ILE A 328 9.80 -16.11 19.40
N ILE A 329 9.67 -15.02 18.62
CA ILE A 329 10.79 -14.09 18.39
C ILE A 329 11.22 -13.43 19.70
N ALA A 330 10.27 -12.92 20.48
CA ALA A 330 10.55 -12.24 21.73
C ALA A 330 11.07 -13.19 22.81
N GLN A 331 10.53 -14.41 22.93
CA GLN A 331 10.98 -15.41 23.89
C GLN A 331 12.39 -15.95 23.62
N ASN A 332 12.79 -16.03 22.33
CA ASN A 332 14.13 -16.45 21.95
C ASN A 332 15.17 -15.32 21.99
N ASP A 333 14.75 -14.10 22.39
CA ASP A 333 15.59 -12.90 22.46
C ASP A 333 16.44 -12.66 21.20
N VAL A 334 15.81 -12.79 20.03
CA VAL A 334 16.47 -12.65 18.73
C VAL A 334 17.20 -11.30 18.61
N GLU A 335 18.49 -11.35 18.26
CA GLU A 335 19.31 -10.13 18.23
C GLU A 335 19.00 -9.22 17.04
N ASP A 336 18.75 -9.79 15.85
CA ASP A 336 18.30 -9.08 14.66
C ASP A 336 17.08 -9.79 14.07
N VAL A 337 15.92 -9.14 14.12
CA VAL A 337 14.66 -9.75 13.64
C VAL A 337 14.66 -9.94 12.12
N ARG A 338 15.42 -9.12 11.38
CA ARG A 338 15.41 -9.09 9.91
C ARG A 338 15.87 -10.40 9.29
N GLU A 339 16.75 -11.13 9.94
CA GLU A 339 17.19 -12.46 9.45
C GLU A 339 16.04 -13.47 9.45
N THR A 340 15.24 -13.47 10.52
CA THR A 340 14.06 -14.31 10.64
C THR A 340 13.00 -13.90 9.60
N LEU A 341 12.74 -12.59 9.48
CA LEU A 341 11.77 -12.07 8.52
C LEU A 341 12.16 -12.38 7.07
N HIS A 342 13.43 -12.19 6.72
CA HIS A 342 13.96 -12.49 5.39
C HIS A 342 13.76 -13.95 5.00
N TYR A 343 13.91 -14.90 5.93
CA TYR A 343 13.62 -16.31 5.66
C TYR A 343 12.14 -16.53 5.29
N TYR A 344 11.21 -15.99 6.07
CA TYR A 344 9.78 -16.19 5.82
C TYR A 344 9.27 -15.46 4.58
N ARG A 345 9.91 -14.34 4.21
CA ARG A 345 9.57 -13.57 3.01
C ARG A 345 9.82 -14.31 1.69
N GLN A 346 10.63 -15.37 1.71
CA GLN A 346 10.88 -16.20 0.51
C GLN A 346 9.66 -17.03 0.10
N PHE A 347 8.66 -17.14 0.98
CA PHE A 347 7.45 -17.90 0.75
C PHE A 347 6.30 -16.97 0.37
N GLU A 348 5.37 -17.47 -0.45
CA GLU A 348 4.17 -16.72 -0.86
C GLU A 348 3.26 -16.41 0.34
N ASP A 349 3.12 -17.36 1.27
CA ASP A 349 2.41 -17.16 2.54
C ASP A 349 3.35 -17.46 3.73
N PRO A 350 3.92 -16.41 4.34
CA PRO A 350 4.78 -16.52 5.53
C PRO A 350 4.12 -17.22 6.72
N ILE A 351 2.84 -16.96 6.97
CA ILE A 351 2.11 -17.47 8.13
C ILE A 351 1.80 -18.96 7.96
N SER A 352 1.34 -19.38 6.78
CA SER A 352 1.12 -20.80 6.51
C SER A 352 2.41 -21.60 6.63
N GLN A 353 3.53 -21.04 6.17
CA GLN A 353 4.83 -21.71 6.30
C GLN A 353 5.32 -21.75 7.76
N PHE A 354 5.04 -20.73 8.56
CA PHE A 354 5.28 -20.77 10.01
C PHE A 354 4.48 -21.90 10.67
N ARG A 355 3.19 -22.04 10.34
CA ARG A 355 2.32 -23.10 10.86
C ARG A 355 2.84 -24.50 10.51
N GLU A 356 3.32 -24.68 9.27
CA GLU A 356 3.94 -25.92 8.82
C GLU A 356 5.21 -26.25 9.60
N ASN A 357 6.08 -25.25 9.82
CA ASN A 357 7.30 -25.42 10.60
C ASN A 357 7.01 -25.79 12.05
N GLN A 358 5.99 -25.19 12.67
CA GLN A 358 5.53 -25.58 14.01
C GLN A 358 5.03 -27.02 14.06
N ARG A 359 4.26 -27.47 13.05
CA ARG A 359 3.79 -28.86 12.97
C ARG A 359 4.95 -29.84 12.84
N LYS A 360 5.90 -29.58 11.94
CA LYS A 360 7.10 -30.41 11.75
C LYS A 360 7.94 -30.49 13.02
N LEU A 361 8.12 -29.37 13.72
CA LEU A 361 8.85 -29.35 14.99
C LEU A 361 8.15 -30.21 16.05
N ALA A 362 6.83 -30.10 16.18
CA ALA A 362 6.05 -30.89 17.13
C ALA A 362 6.13 -32.40 16.83
N GLU A 363 6.06 -32.80 15.56
CA GLU A 363 6.24 -34.21 15.13
C GLU A 363 7.65 -34.72 15.46
N GLN A 364 8.69 -33.93 15.20
CA GLN A 364 10.07 -34.27 15.54
C GLN A 364 10.25 -34.46 17.06
N MET A 365 9.70 -33.55 17.86
CA MET A 365 9.75 -33.65 19.32
C MET A 365 9.03 -34.90 19.83
N GLN A 366 7.86 -35.24 19.26
CA GLN A 366 7.14 -36.45 19.62
C GLN A 366 7.91 -37.72 19.27
N GLU A 367 8.58 -37.76 18.11
CA GLU A 367 9.39 -38.91 17.71
C GLU A 367 10.65 -39.04 18.57
N GLU A 368 11.32 -37.93 18.90
CA GLU A 368 12.43 -37.92 19.86
C GLU A 368 11.97 -38.45 21.23
N GLU A 369 10.82 -38.01 21.75
CA GLU A 369 10.24 -38.55 22.98
C GLU A 369 9.92 -40.05 22.87
N ARG A 370 9.41 -40.53 21.73
CA ARG A 370 9.12 -41.96 21.52
C ARG A 370 10.40 -42.78 21.49
N ILE A 371 11.45 -42.29 20.82
CA ILE A 371 12.77 -42.92 20.77
C ILE A 371 13.39 -42.94 22.17
N GLU A 372 13.32 -41.84 22.92
CA GLU A 372 13.80 -41.79 24.31
C GLU A 372 13.05 -42.77 25.21
N ARG A 373 11.71 -42.81 25.12
CA ARG A 373 10.90 -43.78 25.88
C ARG A 373 11.19 -45.23 25.48
N ALA A 374 11.49 -45.50 24.21
CA ALA A 374 11.89 -46.81 23.74
C ALA A 374 13.28 -47.22 24.25
N LYS A 375 14.24 -46.28 24.28
CA LYS A 375 15.57 -46.46 24.89
C LYS A 375 15.50 -46.64 26.41
N ALA A 376 14.57 -45.95 27.07
CA ALA A 376 14.39 -45.98 28.53
C ALA A 376 13.68 -47.25 29.04
N LYS A 377 13.00 -48.03 28.18
CA LYS A 377 12.49 -49.35 28.57
C LYS A 377 13.68 -50.32 28.64
N PRO A 378 14.07 -50.84 29.82
CA PRO A 378 15.13 -51.83 29.89
C PRO A 378 14.67 -53.07 29.12
N MET A 379 15.51 -53.50 28.19
CA MET A 379 15.34 -54.76 27.46
C MET A 379 15.58 -55.92 28.45
N VAL A 380 14.65 -56.13 29.39
CA VAL A 380 14.66 -57.30 30.26
C VAL A 380 14.29 -58.48 29.39
N LYS A 381 15.32 -59.12 28.83
CA LYS A 381 15.23 -60.45 28.21
C LYS A 381 14.56 -61.37 29.22
N GLN A 382 13.40 -61.88 28.83
CA GLN A 382 12.66 -62.93 29.51
C GLN A 382 13.50 -64.23 29.45
N TRP A 383 14.53 -64.32 30.29
CA TRP A 383 15.33 -65.53 30.48
C TRP A 383 14.50 -66.53 31.32
N THR A 384 13.83 -67.42 30.59
CA THR A 384 13.53 -68.82 30.94
C THR A 384 13.15 -69.15 32.39
N ARG A 385 11.86 -69.35 32.65
CA ARG A 385 11.37 -70.30 33.68
C ARG A 385 11.03 -71.63 33.00
N ASN A 386 12.04 -72.33 32.49
CA ASN A 386 11.93 -73.73 32.04
C ASN A 386 13.08 -74.57 32.63
N LEU A 387 13.42 -74.34 33.90
CA LEU A 387 14.38 -75.16 34.61
C LEU A 387 13.88 -75.48 36.02
N LEU A 388 12.82 -76.29 36.09
CA LEU A 388 12.54 -77.20 37.19
C LEU A 388 11.41 -78.13 36.75
N GLY A 389 11.78 -79.11 35.93
CA GLY A 389 11.11 -80.40 36.01
C GLY A 389 11.62 -81.12 37.24
N ARG A 390 10.73 -81.45 38.17
CA ARG A 390 10.67 -82.78 38.79
C ARG A 390 9.34 -82.98 39.48
#